data_AF-A0A7C3SFS4-F1
#
_entry.id   AF-A0A7C3SFS4-F1
#
_cell.length_a   1.000
_cell.length_b   1.000
_cell.length_c   1.000
_cell.angle_alpha   90.00
_cell.angle_beta   90.00
_cell.angle_gamma   90.00
#
_symmetry.space_group_name_H-M   'P 1'
#
loop_
_entity.id
_entity.type
_entity.pdbx_description
1 polymer ?
#
loop_
_entity_poly.entity_id
_entity_poly.type
_entity_poly.pdbx_seq_one_letter_code
_entity_poly.pdbx_strand_id
1 'polypeptide(L)'
;MEVTLRSFDRPLFFGRVLGKQFFQSEAKAIATFAPRDIMLVLDFSASMCYDSQLRSISELGRTAVETNLLQIYQALGSPKFGKMQWTPQYISSNYVSTVKSTLGLTSVPYPYPRGSWDEYIQYVMTDSYIYQAGYRKKYGYLTWVNYLQANRYRYTDTPDLWKVPEQPITALKDAVDVLAAYLEENSPEDRLGLAIYTSSSGTAVLESPLTSDFQSVAQIVRHRQAGHYHPQTNIYDGMKTGRLELQNNARPGARRVMVLMTDGQANLPGGTTTGKQKALEEAYAAAAARIPIIAIALGAEADDDLMQQIATITRGAYFKIPGGQSVAEYEEQLKEVFRMVAADRNLVLVQ
;
A
#
# COMPACT_ATOMS: atom_id res chain seq x y z
N MET A 1 -7.53 23.64 -24.05
CA MET A 1 -8.63 24.35 -24.76
C MET A 1 -8.15 25.75 -25.07
N GLU A 2 -8.12 26.17 -26.34
CA GLU A 2 -7.72 27.54 -26.72
C GLU A 2 -8.97 28.41 -26.69
N VAL A 3 -8.95 29.47 -25.89
CA VAL A 3 -10.00 30.50 -25.91
C VAL A 3 -9.40 31.75 -26.52
N THR A 4 -9.91 32.13 -27.69
CA THR A 4 -9.52 33.36 -28.38
C THR A 4 -10.57 34.42 -28.12
N LEU A 5 -10.20 35.47 -27.38
CA LEU A 5 -11.01 36.67 -27.22
C LEU A 5 -10.58 37.68 -28.28
N ARG A 6 -11.50 37.97 -29.22
CA ARG A 6 -11.37 39.05 -30.19
C ARG A 6 -12.21 40.22 -29.72
N SER A 7 -11.55 41.32 -29.38
CA SER A 7 -12.20 42.58 -29.02
C SER A 7 -12.19 43.48 -30.26
N PHE A 8 -13.37 43.75 -30.81
CA PHE A 8 -13.57 44.74 -31.87
C PHE A 8 -13.95 46.10 -31.25
N ASP A 9 -13.50 47.19 -31.88
CA ASP A 9 -13.92 48.57 -31.62
C ASP A 9 -13.60 49.17 -30.24
N ARG A 10 -12.34 49.11 -29.80
CA ARG A 10 -11.89 49.97 -28.69
C ARG A 10 -11.47 51.37 -29.20
N PRO A 11 -12.08 52.46 -28.72
CA PRO A 11 -11.68 53.80 -29.12
C PRO A 11 -10.30 54.14 -28.56
N LEU A 12 -9.39 54.56 -29.43
CA LEU A 12 -8.06 55.00 -29.06
C LEU A 12 -8.13 56.45 -28.53
N PHE A 13 -7.78 56.67 -27.26
CA PHE A 13 -7.71 58.01 -26.65
C PHE A 13 -6.75 58.95 -27.43
N PHE A 14 -5.80 58.40 -28.19
CA PHE A 14 -4.86 59.13 -29.06
C PHE A 14 -4.94 58.77 -30.57
N GLY A 15 -5.86 57.88 -31.01
CA GLY A 15 -5.88 57.38 -32.40
C GLY A 15 -6.34 58.40 -33.44
N ARG A 16 -7.06 59.45 -32.99
CA ARG A 16 -7.52 60.55 -33.85
C ARG A 16 -6.38 61.38 -34.46
N VAL A 17 -5.19 61.38 -33.85
CA VAL A 17 -4.02 62.14 -34.35
C VAL A 17 -3.29 61.41 -35.48
N LEU A 18 -3.49 60.09 -35.63
CA LEU A 18 -2.75 59.24 -36.59
C LEU A 18 -3.65 58.63 -37.69
N GLY A 19 -4.89 59.11 -37.85
CA GLY A 19 -5.79 58.65 -38.91
C GLY A 19 -6.28 57.19 -38.79
N LYS A 20 -6.08 56.54 -37.63
CA LYS A 20 -6.54 55.17 -37.38
C LYS A 20 -7.69 55.17 -36.36
N GLN A 21 -8.88 54.78 -36.80
CA GLN A 21 -10.09 54.83 -35.98
C GLN A 21 -10.30 53.58 -35.11
N PHE A 22 -9.71 52.43 -35.47
CA PHE A 22 -9.89 51.16 -34.75
C PHE A 22 -8.63 50.30 -34.79
N PHE A 23 -8.41 49.46 -33.77
CA PHE A 23 -7.42 48.38 -33.78
C PHE A 23 -8.08 47.10 -33.23
N GLN A 24 -7.76 45.96 -33.83
CA GLN A 24 -8.20 44.64 -33.37
C GLN A 24 -7.17 44.07 -32.41
N SER A 25 -7.52 43.94 -31.13
CA SER A 25 -6.69 43.20 -30.18
C SER A 25 -7.16 41.75 -30.10
N GLU A 26 -6.24 40.82 -30.38
CA GLU A 26 -6.44 39.40 -30.13
C GLU A 26 -5.72 39.02 -28.83
N ALA A 27 -6.46 38.45 -27.87
CA ALA A 27 -5.89 37.83 -26.69
C ALA A 27 -6.15 36.32 -26.77
N LYS A 28 -5.08 35.53 -26.67
CA LYS A 28 -5.15 34.07 -26.64
C LYS A 28 -4.82 33.58 -25.24
N ALA A 29 -5.70 32.79 -24.66
CA ALA A 29 -5.42 32.03 -23.45
C ALA A 29 -5.45 30.54 -23.81
N ILE A 30 -4.33 29.85 -23.60
CA ILE A 30 -4.26 28.40 -23.68
C ILE A 30 -4.51 27.89 -22.26
N ALA A 31 -5.65 27.24 -22.04
CA ALA A 31 -5.81 26.40 -20.86
C ALA A 31 -4.99 25.13 -21.09
N THR A 32 -3.73 25.17 -20.66
CA THR A 32 -2.84 24.01 -20.54
C THR A 32 -2.97 23.48 -19.12
N PHE A 33 -3.43 22.24 -18.97
CA PHE A 33 -3.44 21.59 -17.68
C PHE A 33 -2.00 21.25 -17.30
N ALA A 34 -1.53 21.69 -16.13
CA ALA A 34 -0.20 21.33 -15.66
C ALA A 34 -0.17 19.83 -15.33
N PRO A 35 0.80 19.07 -15.86
CA PRO A 35 0.91 17.65 -15.54
C PRO A 35 1.27 17.45 -14.07
N ARG A 36 1.01 16.25 -13.55
CA ARG A 36 1.34 15.87 -12.17
C ARG A 36 2.55 14.96 -12.14
N ASP A 37 3.33 15.08 -11.07
CA ASP A 37 4.33 14.10 -10.67
C ASP A 37 3.91 13.56 -9.30
N ILE A 38 3.58 12.27 -9.27
CA ILE A 38 2.94 11.59 -8.14
C ILE A 38 3.94 10.58 -7.56
N MET A 39 4.19 10.65 -6.26
CA MET A 39 4.93 9.60 -5.56
C MET A 39 3.99 8.75 -4.71
N LEU A 40 3.93 7.46 -5.02
CA LEU A 40 3.36 6.46 -4.13
C LEU A 40 4.38 6.13 -3.04
N VAL A 41 3.93 6.19 -1.79
CA VAL A 41 4.70 5.80 -0.62
C VAL A 41 3.88 4.77 0.13
N LEU A 42 4.26 3.49 -0.02
CA LEU A 42 3.39 2.37 0.31
C LEU A 42 3.98 1.51 1.44
N ASP A 43 3.09 1.04 2.32
CA ASP A 43 3.44 0.06 3.34
C ASP A 43 3.48 -1.37 2.78
N PHE A 44 4.59 -2.05 3.05
CA PHE A 44 4.80 -3.48 2.80
C PHE A 44 5.45 -4.12 4.04
N SER A 45 5.18 -3.58 5.23
CA SER A 45 5.56 -4.15 6.51
C SER A 45 4.83 -5.47 6.75
N ALA A 46 5.14 -6.16 7.86
CA ALA A 46 4.54 -7.46 8.15
C ALA A 46 3.04 -7.36 8.47
N SER A 47 2.54 -6.20 8.94
CA SER A 47 1.12 -6.02 9.26
C SER A 47 0.21 -6.15 8.05
N MET A 48 0.73 -5.88 6.85
CA MET A 48 -0.03 -5.91 5.58
C MET A 48 -0.53 -7.31 5.17
N CYS A 49 -0.40 -8.34 6.04
CA CYS A 49 -1.04 -9.65 5.90
C CYS A 49 -1.88 -10.07 7.14
N TYR A 50 -2.05 -9.20 8.15
CA TYR A 50 -2.67 -9.57 9.42
C TYR A 50 -4.16 -9.90 9.29
N ASP A 51 -4.89 -9.24 8.40
CA ASP A 51 -6.33 -9.50 8.18
C ASP A 51 -6.60 -10.92 7.69
N SER A 52 -5.60 -11.56 7.11
CA SER A 52 -5.65 -12.95 6.62
C SER A 52 -5.28 -13.98 7.68
N GLN A 53 -4.85 -13.54 8.86
CA GLN A 53 -4.37 -14.41 9.93
C GLN A 53 -5.46 -14.69 10.97
N LEU A 54 -5.34 -15.84 11.63
CA LEU A 54 -6.23 -16.30 12.70
C LEU A 54 -6.32 -15.32 13.89
N ARG A 55 -5.33 -14.43 14.05
CA ARG A 55 -5.36 -13.34 15.03
C ARG A 55 -6.52 -12.37 14.82
N SER A 56 -6.98 -12.19 13.58
CA SER A 56 -8.00 -11.19 13.23
C SER A 56 -9.43 -11.75 13.28
N ILE A 57 -9.62 -12.97 13.78
CA ILE A 57 -10.95 -13.60 13.90
C ILE A 57 -11.90 -12.76 14.76
N SER A 58 -11.41 -12.14 15.84
CA SER A 58 -12.25 -11.32 16.73
C SER A 58 -12.76 -10.05 16.05
N GLU A 59 -12.05 -9.55 15.04
CA GLU A 59 -12.35 -8.28 14.37
C GLU A 59 -13.09 -8.49 13.05
N LEU A 60 -12.66 -9.47 12.25
CA LEU A 60 -13.18 -9.71 10.89
C LEU A 60 -14.16 -10.89 10.82
N GLY A 61 -14.24 -11.68 11.89
CA GLY A 61 -15.06 -12.89 11.94
C GLY A 61 -14.37 -14.12 11.35
N ARG A 62 -14.63 -15.28 11.96
CA ARG A 62 -13.99 -16.56 11.60
C ARG A 62 -14.14 -16.91 10.13
N THR A 63 -15.35 -16.79 9.60
CA THR A 63 -15.67 -17.19 8.22
C THR A 63 -14.83 -16.42 7.20
N ALA A 64 -14.67 -15.11 7.40
CA ALA A 64 -13.88 -14.27 6.49
C ALA A 64 -12.41 -14.68 6.49
N VAL A 65 -11.81 -14.81 7.67
CA VAL A 65 -10.40 -15.20 7.84
C VAL A 65 -10.14 -16.59 7.28
N GLU A 66 -10.95 -17.59 7.63
CA GLU A 66 -10.74 -18.97 7.16
C GLU A 66 -11.00 -19.13 5.66
N THR A 67 -11.92 -18.35 5.09
CA THR A 67 -12.14 -18.30 3.63
C THR A 67 -10.92 -17.72 2.92
N ASN A 68 -10.35 -16.63 3.43
CA ASN A 68 -9.16 -16.05 2.82
C ASN A 68 -7.93 -16.96 2.97
N LEU A 69 -7.75 -17.63 4.11
CA LEU A 69 -6.72 -18.68 4.27
C LEU A 69 -6.87 -19.79 3.21
N LEU A 70 -8.10 -20.19 2.87
CA LEU A 70 -8.35 -21.17 1.81
C LEU A 70 -7.96 -20.64 0.44
N GLN A 71 -8.30 -19.37 0.14
CA GLN A 71 -7.90 -18.72 -1.11
C GLN A 71 -6.36 -18.64 -1.24
N ILE A 72 -5.66 -18.32 -0.15
CA ILE A 72 -4.19 -18.34 -0.10
C ILE A 72 -3.65 -19.75 -0.38
N TYR A 73 -4.18 -20.77 0.27
CA TYR A 73 -3.80 -22.17 0.01
C TYR A 73 -4.00 -22.56 -1.46
N GLN A 74 -5.11 -22.14 -2.06
CA GLN A 74 -5.43 -22.39 -3.46
C GLN A 74 -4.47 -21.66 -4.41
N ALA A 75 -4.16 -20.39 -4.12
CA ALA A 75 -3.22 -19.58 -4.90
C ALA A 75 -1.77 -20.13 -4.84
N LEU A 76 -1.40 -20.79 -3.73
CA LEU A 76 -0.14 -21.54 -3.61
C LEU A 76 -0.16 -22.87 -4.40
N GLY A 77 -1.20 -23.16 -5.17
CA GLY A 77 -1.33 -24.39 -5.96
C GLY A 77 -1.87 -25.60 -5.18
N SER A 78 -2.47 -25.38 -4.01
CA SER A 78 -3.03 -26.45 -3.15
C SER A 78 -2.04 -27.59 -2.86
N PRO A 79 -0.82 -27.29 -2.37
CA PRO A 79 0.24 -28.28 -2.25
C PRO A 79 -0.14 -29.44 -1.32
N LYS A 80 0.50 -30.60 -1.54
CA LYS A 80 0.29 -31.83 -0.78
C LYS A 80 1.58 -32.29 -0.10
N PHE A 81 1.52 -32.50 1.21
CA PHE A 81 2.66 -32.82 2.06
C PHE A 81 2.23 -33.82 3.12
N GLY A 82 2.85 -35.00 3.12
CA GLY A 82 2.51 -36.07 4.04
C GLY A 82 1.01 -36.39 4.04
N LYS A 83 0.43 -36.48 5.23
CA LYS A 83 -0.98 -36.76 5.49
C LYS A 83 -1.77 -35.51 5.88
N MET A 84 -1.22 -34.31 5.68
CA MET A 84 -1.92 -33.08 6.02
C MET A 84 -3.20 -32.93 5.20
N GLN A 85 -4.24 -32.39 5.83
CA GLN A 85 -5.53 -32.08 5.23
C GLN A 85 -5.82 -30.59 5.39
N TRP A 86 -6.80 -30.07 4.63
CA TRP A 86 -7.22 -28.68 4.77
C TRP A 86 -7.71 -28.41 6.20
N THR A 87 -8.74 -29.16 6.62
CA THR A 87 -9.28 -29.12 7.97
C THR A 87 -8.25 -29.65 8.97
N PRO A 88 -7.79 -28.81 9.93
CA PRO A 88 -6.78 -29.21 10.90
C PRO A 88 -7.23 -30.37 11.79
N GLN A 89 -6.37 -31.40 11.92
CA GLN A 89 -6.63 -32.60 12.71
C GLN A 89 -5.95 -32.50 14.08
N TYR A 90 -6.69 -32.81 15.15
CA TYR A 90 -6.14 -32.81 16.50
C TYR A 90 -5.16 -33.97 16.71
N ILE A 91 -3.97 -33.66 17.23
CA ILE A 91 -2.99 -34.67 17.63
C ILE A 91 -2.60 -34.42 19.09
N SER A 92 -2.86 -35.39 19.96
CA SER A 92 -2.74 -35.25 21.42
C SER A 92 -1.29 -35.22 21.95
N SER A 93 -0.29 -35.55 21.13
CA SER A 93 1.12 -35.54 21.57
C SER A 93 1.65 -34.12 21.83
N ASN A 94 2.56 -33.99 22.80
CA ASN A 94 3.35 -32.77 23.02
C ASN A 94 4.76 -32.86 22.42
N TYR A 95 5.10 -33.98 21.78
CA TYR A 95 6.41 -34.19 21.16
C TYR A 95 6.34 -33.87 19.68
N VAL A 96 7.15 -32.91 19.23
CA VAL A 96 7.26 -32.50 17.82
C VAL A 96 7.54 -33.70 16.91
N SER A 97 8.44 -34.60 17.30
CA SER A 97 8.80 -35.80 16.55
C SER A 97 7.62 -36.75 16.35
N THR A 98 6.82 -37.00 17.38
CA THR A 98 5.60 -37.83 17.29
C THR A 98 4.58 -37.20 16.37
N VAL A 99 4.33 -35.89 16.48
CA VAL A 99 3.39 -35.18 15.59
C VAL A 99 3.88 -35.21 14.15
N LYS A 100 5.16 -34.94 13.89
CA LYS A 100 5.77 -34.98 12.56
C LYS A 100 5.62 -36.34 11.90
N SER A 101 5.87 -37.42 12.65
CA SER A 101 5.68 -38.79 12.20
C SER A 101 4.21 -39.11 11.91
N THR A 102 3.31 -38.67 12.80
CA THR A 102 1.84 -38.85 12.64
C THR A 102 1.33 -38.18 11.36
N LEU A 103 1.84 -36.98 11.06
CA LEU A 103 1.54 -36.23 9.84
C LEU A 103 2.26 -36.78 8.60
N GLY A 104 3.15 -37.77 8.73
CA GLY A 104 3.92 -38.32 7.62
C GLY A 104 4.92 -37.33 7.02
N LEU A 105 5.46 -36.40 7.82
CA LEU A 105 6.36 -35.32 7.37
C LEU A 105 7.84 -35.61 7.64
N THR A 106 8.19 -36.76 8.22
CA THR A 106 9.56 -37.12 8.60
C THR A 106 10.54 -37.08 7.43
N SER A 107 10.12 -37.55 6.25
CA SER A 107 10.94 -37.61 5.03
C SER A 107 10.46 -36.65 3.95
N VAL A 108 9.55 -35.73 4.28
CA VAL A 108 9.03 -34.72 3.34
C VAL A 108 9.89 -33.47 3.48
N PRO A 109 10.61 -33.03 2.42
CA PRO A 109 11.33 -31.76 2.46
C PRO A 109 10.39 -30.60 2.75
N TYR A 110 10.88 -29.60 3.49
CA TYR A 110 10.14 -28.36 3.66
C TYR A 110 10.19 -27.55 2.35
N PRO A 111 9.07 -26.98 1.87
CA PRO A 111 8.98 -26.48 0.49
C PRO A 111 9.65 -25.13 0.24
N TYR A 112 10.01 -24.37 1.28
CA TYR A 112 10.53 -23.01 1.15
C TYR A 112 11.95 -22.84 1.72
N PRO A 113 12.68 -21.77 1.31
CA PRO A 113 14.07 -21.55 1.73
C PRO A 113 14.29 -21.43 3.24
N ARG A 114 13.30 -20.92 4.00
CA ARG A 114 13.36 -20.82 5.47
C ARG A 114 12.10 -21.40 6.08
N GLY A 115 12.27 -22.01 7.26
CA GLY A 115 11.22 -22.72 7.95
C GLY A 115 11.53 -24.20 8.09
N SER A 116 10.72 -24.89 8.89
CA SER A 116 10.73 -26.35 8.96
C SER A 116 9.39 -26.89 9.42
N TRP A 117 9.15 -28.19 9.19
CA TRP A 117 8.00 -28.87 9.76
C TRP A 117 8.01 -28.82 11.29
N ASP A 118 9.18 -28.88 11.91
CA ASP A 118 9.34 -28.86 13.37
C ASP A 118 8.90 -27.51 13.95
N GLU A 119 9.30 -26.42 13.31
CA GLU A 119 8.88 -25.06 13.68
C GLU A 119 7.38 -24.84 13.45
N TYR A 120 6.81 -25.32 12.34
CA TYR A 120 5.36 -25.27 12.11
C TYR A 120 4.60 -26.03 13.19
N ILE A 121 5.05 -27.24 13.51
CA ILE A 121 4.42 -28.08 14.55
C ILE A 121 4.53 -27.39 15.92
N GLN A 122 5.71 -26.86 16.24
CA GLN A 122 5.94 -26.10 17.47
C GLN A 122 5.06 -24.86 17.53
N TYR A 123 4.89 -24.13 16.42
CA TYR A 123 4.03 -22.96 16.31
C TYR A 123 2.57 -23.29 16.65
N VAL A 124 1.97 -24.27 15.97
CA VAL A 124 0.61 -24.75 16.31
C VAL A 124 0.55 -25.29 17.74
N MET A 125 1.70 -25.78 18.20
CA MET A 125 2.07 -26.26 19.52
C MET A 125 1.94 -25.25 20.65
N THR A 126 2.34 -23.99 20.40
CA THR A 126 2.64 -23.00 21.44
C THR A 126 2.06 -21.61 21.25
N ASP A 127 1.68 -21.24 20.03
CA ASP A 127 1.18 -19.91 19.73
C ASP A 127 -0.16 -19.59 20.41
N SER A 128 -0.30 -18.33 20.86
CA SER A 128 -1.47 -17.82 21.57
C SER A 128 -2.65 -17.54 20.65
N TYR A 129 -2.42 -17.02 19.43
CA TYR A 129 -3.49 -16.75 18.47
C TYR A 129 -4.04 -18.06 17.91
N ILE A 130 -3.20 -19.08 17.70
CA ILE A 130 -3.65 -20.45 17.41
C ILE A 130 -4.55 -20.99 18.53
N TYR A 131 -4.17 -20.78 19.79
CA TYR A 131 -4.97 -21.20 20.94
C TYR A 131 -6.32 -20.47 20.99
N GLN A 132 -6.31 -19.14 20.89
CA GLN A 132 -7.51 -18.30 20.89
C GLN A 132 -8.46 -18.65 19.73
N ALA A 133 -7.91 -18.97 18.56
CA ALA A 133 -8.67 -19.42 17.40
C ALA A 133 -9.22 -20.85 17.55
N GLY A 134 -8.91 -21.58 18.62
CA GLY A 134 -9.38 -22.95 18.87
C GLY A 134 -8.64 -24.03 18.07
N TYR A 135 -7.44 -23.71 17.56
CA TYR A 135 -6.62 -24.58 16.72
C TYR A 135 -5.38 -25.16 17.41
N ARG A 136 -5.26 -24.99 18.73
CA ARG A 136 -4.16 -25.56 19.52
C ARG A 136 -4.03 -27.07 19.27
N LYS A 137 -2.84 -27.51 18.82
CA LYS A 137 -2.55 -28.91 18.47
C LYS A 137 -3.46 -29.49 17.38
N LYS A 138 -4.06 -28.64 16.54
CA LYS A 138 -4.80 -29.04 15.34
C LYS A 138 -3.97 -28.67 14.12
N TYR A 139 -3.47 -29.68 13.43
CA TYR A 139 -2.48 -29.54 12.36
C TYR A 139 -3.13 -29.78 11.00
N GLY A 140 -2.95 -28.86 10.06
CA GLY A 140 -3.45 -28.96 8.69
C GLY A 140 -3.03 -27.77 7.84
N TYR A 141 -3.50 -27.68 6.60
CA TYR A 141 -3.12 -26.58 5.70
C TYR A 141 -3.63 -25.23 6.18
N LEU A 142 -4.79 -25.15 6.85
CA LEU A 142 -5.29 -23.91 7.43
C LEU A 142 -4.29 -23.31 8.42
N THR A 143 -3.79 -24.11 9.38
CA THR A 143 -2.81 -23.64 10.36
C THR A 143 -1.40 -23.50 9.78
N TRP A 144 -1.06 -24.27 8.74
CA TRP A 144 0.21 -24.11 8.03
C TRP A 144 0.26 -22.81 7.20
N VAL A 145 -0.80 -22.47 6.47
CA VAL A 145 -0.88 -21.20 5.74
C VAL A 145 -0.87 -20.02 6.71
N ASN A 146 -1.55 -20.13 7.84
CA ASN A 146 -1.45 -19.13 8.90
C ASN A 146 -0.02 -19.00 9.46
N TYR A 147 0.70 -20.11 9.63
CA TYR A 147 2.11 -20.10 10.03
C TYR A 147 3.01 -19.40 9.01
N LEU A 148 2.78 -19.59 7.71
CA LEU A 148 3.55 -18.90 6.67
C LEU A 148 3.45 -17.38 6.85
N GLN A 149 2.23 -16.87 7.05
CA GLN A 149 1.98 -15.45 7.23
C GLN A 149 2.45 -14.92 8.59
N ALA A 150 2.30 -15.69 9.67
CA ALA A 150 2.66 -15.23 11.00
C ALA A 150 4.19 -15.21 11.22
N ASN A 151 4.90 -16.23 10.73
CA ASN A 151 6.30 -16.48 11.09
C ASN A 151 7.26 -16.54 9.89
N ARG A 152 6.76 -16.67 8.65
CA ARG A 152 7.55 -16.84 7.43
C ARG A 152 7.13 -15.89 6.31
N TYR A 153 6.60 -14.72 6.66
CA TYR A 153 6.04 -13.73 5.73
C TYR A 153 7.10 -13.09 4.82
N ARG A 154 8.37 -13.07 5.22
CA ARG A 154 9.43 -12.39 4.45
C ARG A 154 9.62 -13.03 3.09
N TYR A 155 9.96 -12.23 2.08
CA TYR A 155 10.27 -12.75 0.74
C TYR A 155 11.41 -13.77 0.75
N THR A 156 12.42 -13.55 1.59
CA THR A 156 13.55 -14.48 1.77
C THR A 156 13.17 -15.77 2.51
N ASP A 157 12.02 -15.80 3.18
CA ASP A 157 11.51 -16.98 3.87
C ASP A 157 10.55 -17.77 2.97
N THR A 158 9.55 -17.10 2.39
CA THR A 158 8.51 -17.65 1.53
C THR A 158 8.32 -16.76 0.29
N PRO A 159 9.08 -16.97 -0.81
CA PRO A 159 9.08 -16.08 -1.98
C PRO A 159 7.84 -16.19 -2.88
N ASP A 160 6.83 -16.97 -2.49
CA ASP A 160 5.59 -17.15 -3.24
C ASP A 160 4.41 -16.33 -2.71
N LEU A 161 4.53 -15.69 -1.54
CA LEU A 161 3.40 -14.97 -0.93
C LEU A 161 3.01 -13.71 -1.73
N TRP A 162 3.88 -13.17 -2.58
CA TRP A 162 3.46 -12.07 -3.47
C TRP A 162 2.32 -12.46 -4.43
N LYS A 163 2.15 -13.76 -4.72
CA LYS A 163 1.14 -14.32 -5.64
C LYS A 163 -0.21 -14.55 -4.99
N VAL A 164 -0.28 -14.55 -3.66
CA VAL A 164 -1.47 -14.99 -2.93
C VAL A 164 -2.32 -13.79 -2.52
N PRO A 165 -3.64 -13.98 -2.32
CA PRO A 165 -4.54 -12.90 -1.92
C PRO A 165 -4.44 -12.58 -0.42
N GLU A 166 -3.22 -12.33 0.08
CA GLU A 166 -2.99 -11.81 1.42
C GLU A 166 -3.64 -10.44 1.57
N GLN A 167 -4.21 -10.19 2.73
CA GLN A 167 -4.93 -8.97 3.06
C GLN A 167 -4.32 -8.25 4.27
N PRO A 168 -4.24 -6.92 4.23
CA PRO A 168 -4.83 -6.05 3.20
C PRO A 168 -3.93 -5.73 1.98
N ILE A 169 -2.74 -6.35 1.86
CA ILE A 169 -1.79 -6.02 0.78
C ILE A 169 -2.36 -6.22 -0.63
N THR A 170 -3.27 -7.18 -0.84
CA THR A 170 -3.89 -7.41 -2.14
C THR A 170 -4.80 -6.26 -2.54
N ALA A 171 -5.63 -5.75 -1.63
CA ALA A 171 -6.45 -4.57 -1.92
C ALA A 171 -5.59 -3.34 -2.27
N LEU A 172 -4.45 -3.15 -1.59
CA LEU A 172 -3.48 -2.12 -1.96
C LEU A 172 -3.00 -2.29 -3.40
N LYS A 173 -2.59 -3.51 -3.78
CA LYS A 173 -2.14 -3.80 -5.14
C LYS A 173 -3.24 -3.53 -6.17
N ASP A 174 -4.47 -3.92 -5.87
CA ASP A 174 -5.63 -3.72 -6.76
C ASP A 174 -5.97 -2.24 -6.94
N ALA A 175 -5.83 -1.42 -5.88
CA ALA A 175 -6.02 0.02 -5.97
C ALA A 175 -4.93 0.72 -6.79
N VAL A 176 -3.67 0.26 -6.70
CA VAL A 176 -2.58 0.76 -7.54
C VAL A 176 -2.80 0.40 -9.01
N ASP A 177 -3.28 -0.80 -9.33
CA ASP A 177 -3.63 -1.17 -10.70
C ASP A 177 -4.74 -0.26 -11.27
N VAL A 178 -5.77 0.06 -10.47
CA VAL A 178 -6.83 1.00 -10.85
C VAL A 178 -6.28 2.40 -11.12
N LEU A 179 -5.37 2.88 -10.26
CA LEU A 179 -4.71 4.17 -10.47
C LEU A 179 -3.88 4.18 -11.75
N ALA A 180 -3.05 3.16 -11.97
CA ALA A 180 -2.20 3.08 -13.14
C ALA A 180 -3.03 3.08 -14.44
N ALA A 181 -4.08 2.26 -14.49
CA ALA A 181 -5.00 2.21 -15.63
C ALA A 181 -5.72 3.55 -15.86
N TYR A 182 -6.19 4.20 -14.79
CA TYR A 182 -6.84 5.50 -14.91
C TYR A 182 -5.88 6.58 -15.44
N LEU A 183 -4.66 6.65 -14.90
CA LEU A 183 -3.65 7.62 -15.34
C LEU A 183 -3.27 7.39 -16.80
N GLU A 184 -3.12 6.14 -17.22
CA GLU A 184 -2.81 5.79 -18.61
C GLU A 184 -3.89 6.27 -19.59
N GLU A 185 -5.16 6.09 -19.25
CA GLU A 185 -6.28 6.50 -20.09
C GLU A 185 -6.56 8.01 -20.05
N ASN A 186 -6.49 8.63 -18.87
CA ASN A 186 -7.04 9.97 -18.64
C ASN A 186 -5.98 11.05 -18.35
N SER A 187 -4.75 10.65 -18.01
CA SER A 187 -3.66 11.56 -17.63
C SER A 187 -2.29 11.07 -18.11
N PRO A 188 -2.10 10.75 -19.42
CA PRO A 188 -0.85 10.17 -19.93
C PRO A 188 0.37 11.09 -19.78
N GLU A 189 0.14 12.39 -19.56
CA GLU A 189 1.19 13.38 -19.30
C GLU A 189 1.69 13.37 -17.85
N ASP A 190 1.06 12.64 -16.94
CA ASP A 190 1.52 12.54 -15.55
C ASP A 190 2.74 11.62 -15.43
N ARG A 191 3.42 11.67 -14.28
CA ARG A 191 4.43 10.66 -13.90
C ARG A 191 4.11 10.07 -12.55
N LEU A 192 4.45 8.80 -12.38
CA LEU A 192 4.28 8.04 -11.16
C LEU A 192 5.64 7.48 -10.72
N GLY A 193 5.95 7.57 -9.44
CA GLY A 193 7.08 6.88 -8.82
C GLY A 193 6.64 6.14 -7.57
N LEU A 194 7.54 5.32 -7.04
CA LEU A 194 7.23 4.40 -5.94
C LEU A 194 8.37 4.34 -4.92
N ALA A 195 8.02 4.56 -3.65
CA ALA A 195 8.84 4.26 -2.50
C ALA A 195 8.12 3.28 -1.56
N ILE A 196 8.86 2.36 -0.93
CA ILE A 196 8.34 1.38 0.04
C ILE A 196 9.00 1.57 1.41
N TYR A 197 8.20 1.46 2.49
CA TYR A 197 8.63 1.90 3.83
C TYR A 197 9.86 1.25 4.41
N THR A 198 10.19 0.02 4.08
CA THR A 198 11.51 -0.44 4.50
C THR A 198 12.21 -1.26 3.44
N SER A 199 13.53 -1.17 3.47
CA SER A 199 14.56 -1.95 2.83
C SER A 199 15.12 -2.91 3.87
N SER A 200 16.04 -3.78 3.47
CA SER A 200 16.75 -4.66 4.40
C SER A 200 17.51 -3.92 5.51
N SER A 201 17.83 -2.63 5.36
CA SER A 201 18.50 -1.82 6.40
C SER A 201 17.55 -1.07 7.33
N GLY A 202 16.23 -1.28 7.20
CA GLY A 202 15.22 -0.59 8.02
C GLY A 202 14.94 0.86 7.60
N THR A 203 15.48 1.31 6.48
CA THR A 203 15.21 2.59 5.79
C THR A 203 14.37 2.35 4.54
N ALA A 204 13.72 3.33 3.92
CA ALA A 204 12.94 3.10 2.70
C ALA A 204 13.77 2.77 1.43
N VAL A 205 13.10 2.21 0.41
CA VAL A 205 13.65 1.97 -0.94
C VAL A 205 12.88 2.83 -1.95
N LEU A 206 13.58 3.48 -2.88
CA LEU A 206 12.99 4.02 -4.11
C LEU A 206 12.97 2.89 -5.16
N GLU A 207 11.81 2.28 -5.35
CA GLU A 207 11.61 1.15 -6.26
C GLU A 207 11.46 1.58 -7.72
N SER A 208 10.81 2.73 -7.91
CA SER A 208 10.71 3.37 -9.21
C SER A 208 10.92 4.88 -9.05
N PRO A 209 11.88 5.48 -9.77
CA PRO A 209 11.89 6.90 -10.02
C PRO A 209 10.59 7.34 -10.74
N LEU A 210 10.36 8.65 -10.82
CA LEU A 210 9.23 9.21 -11.57
C LEU A 210 9.29 8.80 -13.05
N THR A 211 8.30 8.04 -13.50
CA THR A 211 8.17 7.52 -14.87
C THR A 211 6.77 7.77 -15.43
N SER A 212 6.66 7.87 -16.76
CA SER A 212 5.37 7.87 -17.46
C SER A 212 4.85 6.44 -17.74
N ASP A 213 5.67 5.41 -17.47
CA ASP A 213 5.26 4.01 -17.57
C ASP A 213 4.57 3.57 -16.27
N PHE A 214 3.28 3.88 -16.15
CA PHE A 214 2.50 3.56 -14.95
C PHE A 214 2.38 2.05 -14.70
N GLN A 215 2.32 1.26 -15.77
CA GLN A 215 2.22 -0.19 -15.67
C GLN A 215 3.48 -0.79 -15.08
N SER A 216 4.67 -0.27 -15.40
CA SER A 216 5.91 -0.73 -14.75
C SER A 216 5.87 -0.57 -13.23
N VAL A 217 5.30 0.52 -12.72
CA VAL A 217 5.13 0.77 -11.29
C VAL A 217 4.14 -0.22 -10.68
N ALA A 218 2.98 -0.41 -11.32
CA ALA A 218 1.97 -1.39 -10.88
C ALA A 218 2.53 -2.81 -10.84
N GLN A 219 3.31 -3.21 -11.84
CA GLN A 219 3.98 -4.52 -11.87
C GLN A 219 4.97 -4.68 -10.72
N ILE A 220 5.73 -3.65 -10.36
CA ILE A 220 6.61 -3.72 -9.17
C ILE A 220 5.78 -3.98 -7.92
N VAL A 221 4.73 -3.18 -7.67
CA VAL A 221 3.84 -3.32 -6.51
C VAL A 221 3.23 -4.71 -6.43
N ARG A 222 2.76 -5.25 -7.56
CA ARG A 222 2.15 -6.59 -7.66
C ARG A 222 3.11 -7.72 -7.27
N HIS A 223 4.40 -7.57 -7.58
CA HIS A 223 5.48 -8.52 -7.27
C HIS A 223 6.16 -8.29 -5.91
N ARG A 224 5.52 -7.56 -5.00
CA ARG A 224 5.94 -7.41 -3.60
C ARG A 224 4.94 -8.09 -2.66
N GLN A 225 5.34 -8.38 -1.42
CA GLN A 225 4.51 -9.08 -0.42
C GLN A 225 4.61 -8.42 0.94
N ALA A 226 3.72 -8.75 1.88
CA ALA A 226 3.85 -8.26 3.25
C ALA A 226 5.21 -8.66 3.85
N GLY A 227 5.89 -7.72 4.49
CA GLY A 227 7.26 -7.86 4.98
C GLY A 227 8.29 -8.19 3.91
N HIS A 228 8.11 -7.73 2.65
CA HIS A 228 9.01 -8.06 1.53
C HIS A 228 10.48 -7.81 1.86
N TYR A 229 10.77 -6.65 2.41
CA TYR A 229 12.13 -6.24 2.79
C TYR A 229 12.37 -6.31 4.29
N HIS A 230 11.44 -5.79 5.08
CA HIS A 230 11.59 -5.67 6.52
C HIS A 230 10.21 -5.54 7.19
N PRO A 231 10.03 -6.08 8.41
CA PRO A 231 8.70 -6.24 9.01
C PRO A 231 8.10 -4.97 9.63
N GLN A 232 8.90 -3.93 9.84
CA GLN A 232 8.51 -2.72 10.57
C GLN A 232 8.02 -1.60 9.66
N THR A 233 7.25 -0.68 10.23
CA THR A 233 6.58 0.42 9.53
C THR A 233 7.36 1.72 9.74
N ASN A 234 8.12 2.15 8.71
CA ASN A 234 8.94 3.37 8.73
C ASN A 234 8.34 4.44 7.80
N ILE A 235 7.24 5.06 8.25
CA ILE A 235 6.54 6.12 7.51
C ILE A 235 7.49 7.29 7.21
N TYR A 236 8.37 7.63 8.16
CA TYR A 236 9.35 8.70 8.03
C TYR A 236 10.26 8.53 6.80
N ASP A 237 11.01 7.43 6.70
CA ASP A 237 11.97 7.29 5.59
C ASP A 237 11.26 7.11 4.24
N GLY A 238 10.05 6.53 4.23
CA GLY A 238 9.24 6.46 3.01
C GLY A 238 8.87 7.84 2.49
N MET A 239 8.30 8.68 3.36
CA MET A 239 7.96 10.07 3.01
C MET A 239 9.20 10.84 2.60
N LYS A 240 10.31 10.69 3.33
CA LYS A 240 11.58 11.32 3.00
C LYS A 240 12.08 10.93 1.61
N THR A 241 12.02 9.65 1.28
CA THR A 241 12.42 9.15 -0.05
C THR A 241 11.52 9.73 -1.14
N GLY A 242 10.21 9.69 -0.95
CA GLY A 242 9.24 10.26 -1.90
C GLY A 242 9.40 11.78 -2.07
N ARG A 243 9.60 12.52 -0.97
CA ARG A 243 9.83 13.96 -1.00
C ARG A 243 11.10 14.29 -1.77
N LEU A 244 12.21 13.60 -1.48
CA LEU A 244 13.49 13.87 -2.13
C LEU A 244 13.40 13.59 -3.64
N GLU A 245 12.70 12.53 -4.06
CA GLU A 245 12.45 12.26 -5.49
C GLU A 245 11.65 13.41 -6.14
N LEU A 246 10.57 13.87 -5.52
CA LEU A 246 9.78 15.00 -6.03
C LEU A 246 10.56 16.32 -6.02
N GLN A 247 11.42 16.57 -5.03
CA GLN A 247 12.21 17.80 -4.97
C GLN A 247 13.27 17.84 -6.06
N ASN A 248 13.93 16.71 -6.31
CA ASN A 248 15.09 16.65 -7.20
C ASN A 248 14.69 16.40 -8.66
N ASN A 249 13.64 15.61 -8.90
CA ASN A 249 13.35 15.06 -10.23
C ASN A 249 11.98 15.43 -10.78
N ALA A 250 11.12 16.14 -10.03
CA ALA A 250 9.86 16.64 -10.57
C ALA A 250 10.07 17.68 -11.67
N ARG A 251 9.23 17.64 -12.71
CA ARG A 251 9.27 18.55 -13.85
C ARG A 251 8.99 19.99 -13.40
N PRO A 252 9.69 20.99 -13.97
CA PRO A 252 9.33 22.39 -13.76
C PRO A 252 7.87 22.65 -14.12
N GLY A 253 7.12 23.27 -13.21
CA GLY A 253 5.70 23.59 -13.41
C GLY A 253 4.73 22.42 -13.23
N ALA A 254 5.21 21.18 -13.04
CA ALA A 254 4.35 20.06 -12.69
C ALA A 254 3.86 20.19 -11.24
N ARG A 255 2.63 19.75 -11.00
CA ARG A 255 2.09 19.64 -9.63
C ARG A 255 2.67 18.41 -8.96
N ARG A 256 3.23 18.59 -7.76
CA ARG A 256 3.83 17.50 -6.98
C ARG A 256 2.80 17.00 -5.99
N VAL A 257 2.61 15.69 -5.91
CA VAL A 257 1.68 15.06 -4.94
C VAL A 257 2.33 13.80 -4.40
N MET A 258 2.15 13.54 -3.12
CA MET A 258 2.54 12.27 -2.50
C MET A 258 1.27 11.55 -2.02
N VAL A 259 1.17 10.26 -2.32
CA VAL A 259 0.12 9.38 -1.81
C VAL A 259 0.77 8.46 -0.80
N LEU A 260 0.39 8.62 0.46
CA LEU A 260 0.91 7.89 1.61
C LEU A 260 -0.13 6.87 2.05
N MET A 261 0.25 5.61 2.19
CA MET A 261 -0.66 4.56 2.64
C MET A 261 -0.02 3.69 3.73
N THR A 262 -0.79 3.33 4.77
CA THR A 262 -0.36 2.43 5.85
C THR A 262 -1.55 1.70 6.47
N ASP A 263 -1.34 0.45 6.90
CA ASP A 263 -2.31 -0.29 7.73
C ASP A 263 -1.95 -0.32 9.21
N GLY A 264 -0.73 0.13 9.54
CA GLY A 264 -0.15 0.00 10.86
C GLY A 264 0.40 1.29 11.42
N GLN A 265 0.89 1.18 12.65
CA GLN A 265 1.48 2.26 13.42
C GLN A 265 2.94 2.47 13.03
N ALA A 266 3.35 3.73 12.82
CA ALA A 266 4.76 4.06 12.67
C ALA A 266 5.55 3.52 13.87
N ASN A 267 6.54 2.67 13.62
CA ASN A 267 7.36 2.03 14.65
C ASN A 267 8.86 2.03 14.33
N LEU A 268 9.23 2.73 13.26
CA LEU A 268 10.59 3.13 12.94
C LEU A 268 10.66 4.60 12.51
N PRO A 269 11.81 5.26 12.72
CA PRO A 269 12.96 4.79 13.49
C PRO A 269 12.69 4.89 15.00
N GLY A 270 13.34 4.04 15.80
CA GLY A 270 13.36 4.19 17.26
C GLY A 270 12.07 3.81 17.99
N GLY A 271 11.24 2.92 17.44
CA GLY A 271 9.98 2.49 18.06
C GLY A 271 8.83 3.46 17.81
N THR A 272 7.68 3.22 18.44
CA THR A 272 6.43 3.92 18.11
C THR A 272 6.49 5.42 18.39
N THR A 273 6.88 5.84 19.59
CA THR A 273 6.92 7.26 19.95
C THR A 273 7.84 8.06 19.04
N THR A 274 9.07 7.58 18.82
CA THR A 274 10.05 8.24 17.94
C THR A 274 9.64 8.17 16.48
N GLY A 275 9.12 7.04 16.01
CA GLY A 275 8.64 6.87 14.64
C GLY A 275 7.52 7.84 14.28
N LYS A 276 6.51 7.98 15.17
CA LYS A 276 5.42 8.96 15.01
C LYS A 276 5.96 10.39 14.95
N GLN A 277 6.84 10.77 15.88
CA GLN A 277 7.45 12.10 15.89
C GLN A 277 8.21 12.38 14.59
N LYS A 278 9.02 11.42 14.12
CA LYS A 278 9.81 11.55 12.89
C LYS A 278 8.92 11.67 11.65
N ALA A 279 7.82 10.93 11.59
CA ALA A 279 6.84 11.07 10.52
C ALA A 279 6.25 12.50 10.48
N LEU A 280 5.93 13.10 11.63
CA LEU A 280 5.45 14.49 11.69
C LEU A 280 6.54 15.50 11.26
N GLU A 281 7.79 15.32 11.71
CA GLU A 281 8.93 16.16 11.26
C GLU A 281 9.06 16.16 9.73
N GLU A 282 8.89 15.00 9.12
CA GLU A 282 8.98 14.84 7.66
C GLU A 282 7.75 15.39 6.93
N ALA A 283 6.56 15.34 7.53
CA ALA A 283 5.38 16.04 7.01
C ALA A 283 5.62 17.56 6.94
N TYR A 284 6.25 18.16 7.95
CA TYR A 284 6.64 19.58 7.90
C TYR A 284 7.67 19.85 6.79
N ALA A 285 8.61 18.94 6.55
CA ALA A 285 9.57 19.06 5.44
C ALA A 285 8.88 18.98 4.07
N ALA A 286 7.88 18.10 3.91
CA ALA A 286 7.05 18.01 2.70
C ALA A 286 6.21 19.27 2.48
N ALA A 287 5.61 19.82 3.54
CA ALA A 287 4.88 21.08 3.49
C ALA A 287 5.80 22.25 3.06
N ALA A 288 7.00 22.34 3.62
CA ALA A 288 8.01 23.34 3.23
C ALA A 288 8.43 23.19 1.75
N ALA A 289 8.47 21.96 1.25
CA ALA A 289 8.70 21.65 -0.16
C ALA A 289 7.49 21.86 -1.08
N ARG A 290 6.34 22.28 -0.53
CA ARG A 290 5.04 22.44 -1.21
C ARG A 290 4.54 21.15 -1.86
N ILE A 291 4.67 20.04 -1.13
CA ILE A 291 4.19 18.72 -1.54
C ILE A 291 3.01 18.34 -0.64
N PRO A 292 1.76 18.46 -1.10
CA PRO A 292 0.60 17.92 -0.38
C PRO A 292 0.68 16.39 -0.29
N ILE A 293 0.29 15.85 0.86
CA ILE A 293 0.23 14.41 1.11
C ILE A 293 -1.22 13.97 1.21
N ILE A 294 -1.61 13.01 0.36
CA ILE A 294 -2.85 12.28 0.47
C ILE A 294 -2.59 11.07 1.36
N ALA A 295 -3.06 11.12 2.60
CA ALA A 295 -2.85 10.10 3.61
C ALA A 295 -4.03 9.13 3.64
N ILE A 296 -3.76 7.85 3.41
CA ILE A 296 -4.74 6.76 3.37
C ILE A 296 -4.44 5.79 4.52
N ALA A 297 -5.29 5.78 5.54
CA ALA A 297 -5.25 4.82 6.63
C ALA A 297 -6.15 3.62 6.31
N LEU A 298 -5.63 2.41 6.50
CA LEU A 298 -6.31 1.17 6.14
C LEU A 298 -6.46 0.23 7.33
N GLY A 299 -7.66 -0.28 7.56
CA GLY A 299 -7.90 -1.28 8.60
C GLY A 299 -7.98 -0.68 10.01
N ALA A 300 -8.11 -1.56 11.00
CA ALA A 300 -8.35 -1.17 12.39
C ALA A 300 -7.06 -0.80 13.17
N GLU A 301 -5.90 -1.30 12.75
CA GLU A 301 -4.61 -1.07 13.42
C GLU A 301 -3.93 0.24 12.99
N ALA A 302 -4.46 0.93 11.96
CA ALA A 302 -3.88 2.16 11.42
C ALA A 302 -3.93 3.34 12.40
N ASP A 303 -2.92 4.20 12.33
CA ASP A 303 -2.81 5.40 13.17
C ASP A 303 -3.56 6.58 12.56
N ASP A 304 -4.88 6.60 12.73
CA ASP A 304 -5.75 7.64 12.17
C ASP A 304 -5.31 9.06 12.54
N ASP A 305 -4.99 9.29 13.82
CA ASP A 305 -4.58 10.60 14.33
C ASP A 305 -3.29 11.08 13.68
N LEU A 306 -2.30 10.19 13.49
CA LEU A 306 -1.07 10.53 12.79
C LEU A 306 -1.31 10.84 11.32
N MET A 307 -2.07 9.98 10.63
CA MET A 307 -2.34 10.13 9.19
C MET A 307 -3.13 11.40 8.91
N GLN A 308 -4.12 11.72 9.74
CA GLN A 308 -4.88 12.97 9.64
C GLN A 308 -4.00 14.20 9.92
N GLN A 309 -3.09 14.13 10.91
CA GLN A 309 -2.12 15.20 11.17
C GLN A 309 -1.19 15.42 9.97
N ILE A 310 -0.65 14.36 9.36
CA ILE A 310 0.21 14.45 8.17
C ILE A 310 -0.51 15.15 7.02
N ALA A 311 -1.74 14.73 6.71
CA ALA A 311 -2.55 15.38 5.68
C ALA A 311 -2.80 16.85 5.99
N THR A 312 -3.13 17.18 7.24
CA THR A 312 -3.40 18.55 7.69
C THR A 312 -2.15 19.44 7.56
N ILE A 313 -0.99 18.99 8.04
CA ILE A 313 0.29 19.73 7.97
C ILE A 313 0.64 20.08 6.53
N THR A 314 0.41 19.15 5.61
CA THR A 314 0.80 19.28 4.20
C THR A 314 -0.29 19.92 3.34
N ARG A 315 -1.45 20.24 3.92
CA ARG A 315 -2.65 20.73 3.21
C ARG A 315 -3.08 19.76 2.09
N GLY A 316 -2.92 18.46 2.35
CA GLY A 316 -3.42 17.41 1.49
C GLY A 316 -4.79 16.91 1.95
N ALA A 317 -5.05 15.62 1.75
CA ALA A 317 -6.32 14.99 2.07
C ALA A 317 -6.10 13.74 2.94
N TYR A 318 -7.07 13.41 3.77
CA TYR A 318 -7.06 12.21 4.58
C TYR A 318 -8.24 11.31 4.23
N PHE A 319 -7.98 10.03 4.05
CA PHE A 319 -8.98 9.00 3.82
C PHE A 319 -8.79 7.88 4.83
N LYS A 320 -9.89 7.45 5.43
CA LYS A 320 -9.95 6.28 6.30
C LYS A 320 -10.72 5.18 5.60
N ILE A 321 -10.10 4.01 5.50
CA ILE A 321 -10.75 2.77 5.09
C ILE A 321 -10.91 1.92 6.36
N PRO A 322 -12.11 1.83 6.96
CA PRO A 322 -12.29 1.17 8.24
C PRO A 322 -11.98 -0.33 8.20
N GLY A 323 -11.36 -0.85 9.26
CA GLY A 323 -11.33 -2.30 9.50
C GLY A 323 -12.69 -2.87 9.91
N GLY A 324 -12.77 -4.19 10.07
CA GLY A 324 -14.02 -4.87 10.46
C GLY A 324 -15.05 -5.04 9.35
N GLN A 325 -14.73 -4.60 8.12
CA GLN A 325 -15.55 -4.76 6.93
C GLN A 325 -15.14 -6.01 6.15
N SER A 326 -15.99 -6.46 5.23
CA SER A 326 -15.59 -7.53 4.32
C SER A 326 -14.47 -7.07 3.40
N VAL A 327 -13.65 -8.02 2.94
CA VAL A 327 -12.53 -7.75 2.03
C VAL A 327 -12.99 -7.00 0.78
N ALA A 328 -14.11 -7.40 0.20
CA ALA A 328 -14.67 -6.76 -0.98
C ALA A 328 -15.10 -5.30 -0.74
N GLU A 329 -15.65 -4.99 0.44
CA GLU A 329 -16.11 -3.63 0.76
C GLU A 329 -14.95 -2.66 0.89
N TYR A 330 -13.90 -3.02 1.64
CA TYR A 330 -12.78 -2.11 1.83
C TYR A 330 -11.90 -2.01 0.57
N GLU A 331 -11.81 -3.08 -0.24
CA GLU A 331 -11.14 -3.06 -1.54
C GLU A 331 -11.81 -2.05 -2.48
N GLU A 332 -13.14 -2.05 -2.57
CA GLU A 332 -13.86 -1.08 -3.40
C GLU A 332 -13.73 0.36 -2.88
N GLN A 333 -13.78 0.58 -1.57
CA GLN A 333 -13.55 1.91 -1.00
C GLN A 333 -12.13 2.41 -1.31
N LEU A 334 -11.13 1.54 -1.18
CA LEU A 334 -9.75 1.90 -1.48
C LEU A 334 -9.57 2.23 -2.97
N LYS A 335 -10.13 1.41 -3.88
CA LYS A 335 -10.14 1.73 -5.31
C LYS A 335 -10.81 3.06 -5.59
N GLU A 336 -11.92 3.37 -4.92
CA GLU A 336 -12.60 4.65 -5.07
C GLU A 336 -11.74 5.82 -4.61
N VAL A 337 -11.02 5.68 -3.49
CA VAL A 337 -10.02 6.68 -3.07
C VAL A 337 -8.96 6.89 -4.15
N PHE A 338 -8.40 5.82 -4.71
CA PHE A 338 -7.41 5.94 -5.77
C PHE A 338 -7.98 6.54 -7.07
N ARG A 339 -9.25 6.29 -7.42
CA ARG A 339 -9.95 6.98 -8.51
C ARG A 339 -10.09 8.47 -8.23
N MET A 340 -10.47 8.85 -7.01
CA MET A 340 -10.54 10.27 -6.61
C MET A 340 -9.17 10.94 -6.70
N VAL A 341 -8.10 10.29 -6.23
CA VAL A 341 -6.72 10.77 -6.37
C VAL A 341 -6.33 10.94 -7.83
N ALA A 342 -6.70 9.99 -8.68
CA ALA A 342 -6.39 10.02 -10.10
C ALA A 342 -7.18 11.13 -10.83
N ALA A 343 -8.43 11.36 -10.45
CA ALA A 343 -9.31 12.36 -11.07
C ALA A 343 -9.07 13.79 -10.57
N ASP A 344 -8.75 13.97 -9.28
CA ASP A 344 -8.59 15.30 -8.70
C ASP A 344 -7.27 15.96 -9.14
N ARG A 345 -7.42 17.03 -9.91
CA ARG A 345 -6.29 17.84 -10.37
C ARG A 345 -5.97 19.01 -9.43
N ASN A 346 -6.90 19.44 -8.56
CA ASN A 346 -6.77 20.63 -7.71
C ASN A 346 -6.62 20.32 -6.21
N LEU A 347 -6.83 19.09 -5.76
CA LEU A 347 -6.77 18.68 -4.35
C LEU A 347 -7.52 19.65 -3.44
N VAL A 348 -8.76 19.97 -3.82
CA VAL A 348 -9.70 20.69 -2.96
C VAL A 348 -10.81 19.71 -2.63
N LEU A 349 -10.48 18.69 -1.84
CA LEU A 349 -11.50 17.83 -1.27
C LEU A 349 -12.03 18.52 -0.02
N VAL A 350 -13.27 18.98 -0.16
CA VAL A 350 -14.05 19.67 0.87
C VAL A 350 -14.17 18.76 2.09
N GLN A 351 -13.98 19.37 3.27
CA GLN A 351 -13.98 18.77 4.60
C GLN A 351 -15.21 17.93 4.92
#